data_AF-A0A7C6SR07-F1
#
_entry.id   AF-A0A7C6SR07-F1
#
_cell.length_a   1.000
_cell.length_b   1.000
_cell.length_c   1.000
_cell.angle_alpha   90.00
_cell.angle_beta   90.00
_cell.angle_gamma   90.00
#
_symmetry.space_group_name_H-M   'P 1'
#
loop_
_entity.id
_entity.type
_entity.pdbx_description
1 polymer ?
#
loop_
_entity_poly.entity_id
_entity_poly.type
_entity_poly.pdbx_seq_one_letter_code
_entity_poly.pdbx_strand_id
1 'polypeptide(L)'
;KPGVTNLINILCAMTGQSAEEACNALQGKGYGALKDTVADAVIEVFTPIQERYAQLIADKAYLSQVLATNAQRAQDMARGTLRKVYKKVGLYQG
;
A
#
# COMPACT_ATOMS: atom_id res chain seq x y z
N LYS A 1 -15.88 5.21 -24.25
CA LYS A 1 -15.90 3.77 -23.94
C LYS A 1 -15.36 3.55 -22.52
N PRO A 2 -16.21 3.60 -21.48
CA PRO A 2 -15.77 3.71 -20.09
C PRO A 2 -14.90 2.53 -19.61
N GLY A 3 -15.22 1.29 -19.99
CA GLY A 3 -14.43 0.12 -19.60
C GLY A 3 -13.00 0.12 -20.15
N VAL A 4 -12.81 0.61 -21.37
CA VAL A 4 -11.48 0.72 -22.02
C VAL A 4 -10.64 1.78 -21.31
N THR A 5 -11.24 2.94 -21.03
CA THR A 5 -10.57 4.01 -20.29
C THR A 5 -10.14 3.56 -18.91
N ASN A 6 -10.98 2.79 -18.20
CA ASN A 6 -10.61 2.25 -16.90
C ASN A 6 -9.40 1.29 -16.98
N LEU A 7 -9.39 0.40 -17.98
CA LEU A 7 -8.27 -0.53 -18.18
C LEU A 7 -6.95 0.20 -18.53
N ILE A 8 -7.01 1.24 -19.37
CA ILE A 8 -5.85 2.09 -19.65
C ILE A 8 -5.35 2.77 -18.38
N ASN A 9 -6.24 3.32 -17.55
CA ASN A 9 -5.86 3.96 -16.30
C ASN A 9 -5.18 2.98 -15.33
N ILE A 10 -5.69 1.75 -15.23
CA ILE A 10 -5.06 0.70 -14.42
C ILE A 10 -3.67 0.38 -14.98
N LEU A 11 -3.54 0.20 -16.30
CA LEU A 11 -2.24 -0.08 -16.93
C LEU A 11 -1.22 1.02 -16.63
N CYS A 12 -1.60 2.29 -16.78
CA CYS A 12 -0.75 3.44 -16.44
C CYS A 12 -0.36 3.44 -14.97
N ALA A 13 -1.29 3.14 -14.06
CA ALA A 13 -1.00 3.10 -12.62
C ALA A 13 -0.03 1.97 -12.25
N MET A 14 -0.09 0.82 -12.93
CA MET A 14 0.80 -0.32 -12.66
C MET A 14 2.18 -0.16 -13.30
N THR A 15 2.26 0.46 -14.48
CA THR A 15 3.51 0.52 -15.28
C THR A 15 4.22 1.87 -15.23
N GLY A 16 3.54 2.93 -14.77
CA GLY A 16 4.05 4.31 -14.82
C GLY A 16 4.01 4.94 -16.21
N GLN A 17 3.56 4.22 -17.24
CA GLN A 17 3.45 4.74 -18.60
C GLN A 17 2.34 5.79 -18.72
N SER A 18 2.51 6.72 -19.66
CA SER A 18 1.45 7.67 -20.00
C SER A 18 0.30 6.98 -20.74
N ALA A 19 -0.89 7.59 -20.70
CA ALA A 19 -2.03 7.08 -21.44
C ALA A 19 -1.78 7.05 -22.96
N GLU A 20 -0.95 7.97 -23.47
CA GLU A 20 -0.55 8.02 -24.88
C GLU A 20 0.34 6.83 -25.25
N GLU A 21 1.36 6.55 -24.44
CA GLU A 21 2.24 5.37 -24.61
C GLU A 21 1.45 4.06 -24.57
N ALA A 22 0.54 3.93 -23.59
CA ALA A 22 -0.33 2.77 -23.47
C ALA A 22 -1.25 2.60 -24.69
N CYS A 23 -1.84 3.69 -25.19
CA CYS A 23 -2.68 3.66 -26.39
C CYS A 23 -1.87 3.29 -27.64
N ASN A 24 -0.66 3.83 -27.79
CA ASN A 24 0.21 3.56 -28.93
C ASN A 24 0.68 2.09 -28.94
N ALA A 25 1.07 1.55 -27.79
CA ALA A 25 1.49 0.14 -27.66
C ALA A 25 0.36 -0.88 -27.97
N LEU A 26 -0.89 -0.41 -27.87
CA LEU A 26 -2.11 -1.20 -28.11
C LEU A 26 -2.82 -0.81 -29.40
N GLN A 27 -2.25 0.10 -30.20
CA GLN A 27 -2.85 0.52 -31.46
C GLN A 27 -2.93 -0.66 -32.44
N GLY A 28 -4.09 -0.82 -33.07
CA GLY A 28 -4.36 -1.96 -33.96
C GLY A 28 -4.56 -3.31 -33.24
N LYS A 29 -4.42 -3.36 -31.91
CA LYS A 29 -4.71 -4.56 -31.11
C LYS A 29 -6.15 -4.54 -30.60
N GLY A 30 -6.75 -5.72 -30.47
CA GLY A 30 -8.12 -5.89 -29.97
C GLY A 30 -8.24 -5.80 -28.44
N TYR A 31 -9.46 -5.81 -27.92
CA TYR A 31 -9.73 -5.72 -26.48
C TYR A 31 -9.20 -6.89 -25.64
N GLY A 32 -8.97 -8.06 -26.25
CA GLY A 32 -8.33 -9.20 -25.57
C GLY A 32 -6.91 -8.82 -25.12
N ALA A 33 -6.09 -8.32 -26.05
CA ALA A 33 -4.72 -7.91 -25.77
C ALA A 33 -4.62 -6.82 -24.70
N LEU A 34 -5.56 -5.86 -24.66
CA LEU A 34 -5.61 -4.86 -23.58
C LEU A 34 -5.84 -5.52 -22.21
N LYS A 35 -6.75 -6.48 -22.10
CA LYS A 35 -7.03 -7.16 -20.84
C LYS A 35 -5.83 -7.99 -20.39
N ASP A 36 -5.21 -8.73 -21.30
CA ASP A 36 -4.06 -9.57 -21.01
C ASP A 36 -2.88 -8.71 -20.52
N THR A 37 -2.59 -7.60 -21.24
CA THR A 37 -1.52 -6.66 -20.86
C THR A 37 -1.77 -6.05 -19.47
N VAL A 38 -3.03 -5.70 -19.15
CA VAL A 38 -3.39 -5.18 -17.82
C VAL A 38 -3.22 -6.26 -16.75
N ALA A 39 -3.65 -7.50 -17.03
CA ALA A 39 -3.53 -8.60 -16.09
C ALA A 39 -2.06 -8.88 -15.76
N ASP A 40 -1.21 -8.95 -16.77
CA ASP A 40 0.23 -9.19 -16.61
C ASP A 40 0.89 -8.09 -15.77
N ALA A 41 0.60 -6.81 -16.07
CA ALA A 41 1.12 -5.68 -15.31
C ALA A 41 0.68 -5.70 -13.83
N VAL A 42 -0.58 -6.07 -13.56
CA VAL A 42 -1.08 -6.21 -12.18
C VAL A 42 -0.37 -7.37 -11.47
N ILE A 43 -0.22 -8.53 -12.13
CA ILE A 43 0.45 -9.70 -11.56
C ILE A 43 1.90 -9.36 -11.22
N GLU A 44 2.63 -8.72 -12.13
CA GLU A 44 4.03 -8.35 -11.94
C GLU A 44 4.22 -7.44 -10.71
N VAL A 45 3.33 -6.44 -10.53
CA VAL A 45 3.40 -5.52 -9.40
C VAL A 45 3.05 -6.21 -8.08
N PHE A 46 1.98 -7.02 -8.05
CA PHE A 46 1.48 -7.58 -6.79
C PHE A 46 2.18 -8.86 -6.34
N THR A 47 2.79 -9.63 -7.23
CA THR A 47 3.51 -10.87 -6.87
C THR A 47 4.56 -10.66 -5.77
N PRO A 48 5.55 -9.74 -5.91
CA PRO A 48 6.55 -9.54 -4.86
C PRO A 48 5.95 -8.96 -3.57
N ILE A 49 4.85 -8.20 -3.65
CA ILE A 49 4.14 -7.68 -2.48
C ILE A 49 3.50 -8.83 -1.69
N GLN A 50 2.85 -9.77 -2.38
CA GLN A 50 2.23 -10.94 -1.77
C GLN A 50 3.28 -11.88 -1.15
N GLU A 51 4.39 -12.11 -1.84
CA GLU A 51 5.52 -12.89 -1.32
C GLU A 51 6.09 -12.26 -0.05
N ARG A 52 6.32 -10.94 -0.07
CA ARG A 52 6.82 -10.22 1.11
C ARG A 52 5.83 -10.26 2.26
N TYR A 53 4.55 -10.10 1.99
CA TYR A 53 3.49 -10.25 2.99
C TYR A 53 3.51 -11.64 3.62
N ALA A 54 3.59 -12.70 2.79
CA ALA A 54 3.62 -14.08 3.25
C ALA A 54 4.84 -14.35 4.14
N GLN A 55 6.03 -13.85 3.77
CA GLN A 55 7.23 -13.94 4.60
C GLN A 55 7.04 -13.24 5.96
N LEU A 56 6.49 -12.01 5.95
CA LEU A 56 6.31 -11.22 7.17
C LEU A 56 5.28 -11.84 8.12
N ILE A 57 4.16 -12.35 7.60
CA ILE A 57 3.10 -12.94 8.43
C ILE A 57 3.49 -14.31 9.02
N ALA A 58 4.39 -15.03 8.34
CA ALA A 58 4.94 -16.29 8.83
C ALA A 58 5.92 -16.07 10.01
N ASP A 59 6.67 -14.96 10.00
CA ASP A 59 7.60 -14.62 11.08
C ASP A 59 6.91 -13.90 12.26
N LYS A 60 6.27 -14.70 13.12
CA LYS A 60 5.58 -14.21 14.32
C LYS A 60 6.51 -13.54 15.33
N ALA A 61 7.77 -13.96 15.40
CA ALA A 61 8.73 -13.40 16.34
C ALA A 61 9.12 -11.97 15.92
N TYR A 62 9.46 -11.79 14.65
CA TYR A 62 9.72 -10.48 14.08
C TYR A 62 8.51 -9.55 14.20
N LEU A 63 7.30 -10.02 13.87
CA LEU A 63 6.07 -9.24 14.05
C LEU A 63 5.89 -8.75 15.49
N SER A 64 6.05 -9.64 16.46
CA SER A 64 5.92 -9.30 17.88
C SER A 64 6.95 -8.26 18.31
N GLN A 65 8.20 -8.39 17.84
CA GLN A 65 9.26 -7.44 18.11
C GLN A 65 8.97 -6.05 17.52
N VAL A 66 8.52 -5.99 16.27
CA VAL A 66 8.15 -4.73 15.60
C VAL A 66 6.99 -4.05 16.32
N LEU A 67 5.96 -4.81 16.68
CA LEU A 67 4.80 -4.28 17.41
C LEU A 67 5.21 -3.74 18.79
N ALA A 68 6.02 -4.46 19.55
CA ALA A 68 6.51 -4.01 20.85
C ALA A 68 7.34 -2.71 20.73
N THR A 69 8.22 -2.64 19.74
CA THR A 69 9.06 -1.46 19.49
C THR A 69 8.21 -0.24 19.13
N ASN A 70 7.23 -0.41 18.23
CA ASN A 70 6.35 0.68 17.81
C ASN A 70 5.39 1.11 18.93
N ALA A 71 4.91 0.17 19.74
CA ALA A 71 4.11 0.48 20.92
C ALA A 71 4.88 1.34 21.92
N GLN A 72 6.15 1.01 22.20
CA GLN A 72 7.00 1.81 23.09
C GLN A 72 7.16 3.24 22.57
N ARG A 73 7.49 3.40 21.27
CA ARG A 73 7.60 4.72 20.63
C ARG A 73 6.30 5.53 20.71
N ALA A 74 5.18 4.89 20.41
CA ALA A 74 3.87 5.53 20.47
C ALA A 74 3.51 5.94 21.90
N GLN A 75 3.80 5.10 22.90
CA GLN A 75 3.62 5.44 24.31
C GLN A 75 4.46 6.65 24.71
N ASP A 76 5.74 6.68 24.32
CA ASP A 76 6.63 7.79 24.67
C ASP A 76 6.15 9.13 24.09
N MET A 77 5.64 9.12 22.85
CA MET A 77 5.00 10.29 22.26
C MET A 77 3.70 10.68 22.98
N ALA A 78 2.87 9.69 23.33
CA ALA A 78 1.58 9.93 23.98
C ALA A 78 1.70 10.41 25.44
N ARG A 79 2.76 10.00 26.16
CA ARG A 79 3.00 10.38 27.57
C ARG A 79 2.98 11.88 27.79
N GLY A 80 3.52 12.67 26.87
CA GLY A 80 3.49 14.13 26.96
C GLY A 80 2.08 14.70 26.92
N THR A 81 1.23 14.19 26.05
CA THR A 81 -0.19 14.56 25.96
C THR A 81 -0.95 14.12 27.20
N LEU A 82 -0.76 12.87 27.64
CA LEU A 82 -1.43 12.33 28.82
C LEU A 82 -1.06 13.12 30.09
N ARG A 83 0.21 13.50 30.24
CA ARG A 83 0.67 14.37 31.34
C ARG A 83 -0.08 15.70 31.38
N LYS A 84 -0.24 16.35 30.22
CA LYS A 84 -0.98 17.62 30.12
C LYS A 84 -2.45 17.43 30.49
N VAL A 85 -3.07 16.34 30.07
CA VAL A 85 -4.47 16.00 30.42
C VAL A 85 -4.59 15.80 31.93
N TYR A 86 -3.77 14.93 32.53
CA TYR A 86 -3.79 14.68 33.98
C TYR A 86 -3.59 15.95 34.80
N LYS A 87 -2.71 16.86 34.37
CA LYS A 87 -2.53 18.15 35.03
C LYS A 87 -3.81 19.01 34.97
N LYS A 88 -4.53 18.99 33.85
CA LYS A 88 -5.77 19.77 33.66
C LYS A 88 -6.96 19.21 34.44
N VAL A 89 -7.03 17.89 34.64
CA VAL A 89 -8.14 17.23 35.36
C VAL A 89 -7.85 16.98 36.84
N GLY A 90 -6.73 17.50 37.36
CA GLY A 90 -6.36 17.38 38.78
C GLY A 90 -5.84 16.00 39.21
N LEU A 91 -5.50 15.12 38.25
CA LEU A 91 -5.03 13.75 38.49
C LEU A 91 -3.51 13.61 38.38
N TYR A 92 -2.78 14.71 38.22
CA TYR A 92 -1.33 14.66 38.11
C TYR A 92 -0.68 14.51 39.48
N GLN A 93 -0.21 13.31 39.79
CA GLN A 93 0.70 13.08 40.91
C GLN A 93 2.13 13.29 40.39
N GLY A 94 2.74 14.40 40.83
CA GLY A 94 4.16 14.67 40.62
C GLY A 94 5.02 13.77 41.47
#